data_AF-A0AAD9UUC2-F1
#
_entry.id   AF-A0AAD9UUC2-F1
#
_cell.length_a   1.000
_cell.length_b   1.000
_cell.length_c   1.000
_cell.angle_alpha   90.00
_cell.angle_beta   90.00
_cell.angle_gamma   90.00
#
_symmetry.space_group_name_H-M   'P 1'
#
loop_
_entity.id
_entity.type
_entity.pdbx_description
1 polymer ?
#
loop_
_entity_poly.entity_id
_entity_poly.type
_entity_poly.pdbx_seq_one_letter_code
_entity_poly.pdbx_strand_id
1 'polypeptide(L)'
;MLPFFLTSSKTDQFRNGAWIVIARPDLPTCPVKTLRVYNSAAQINAQIDLSEDLPLFRALATPRSKEKVRSQGISYTRVRELVKDAFRGLRDVSKIGVHNLGYGGATSAANAGIPDRLLKGHGHWASGNAKDGCVKDDFNSRLKVNTKQLFKISETLFQKHCKYL
;
A
#
# COMPACT_ATOMS: atom_id res chain seq x y z
N MET A 1 14.51 1.01 9.09
CA MET A 1 14.16 0.83 7.66
C MET A 1 14.70 -0.50 7.15
N LEU A 2 14.13 -1.04 6.07
CA LEU A 2 14.64 -2.21 5.32
C LEU A 2 14.50 -1.95 3.81
N PRO A 3 15.60 -1.86 3.05
CA PRO A 3 15.56 -1.68 1.60
C PRO A 3 15.45 -3.03 0.86
N PHE A 4 14.75 -3.03 -0.28
CA PHE A 4 14.68 -4.14 -1.23
C PHE A 4 14.89 -3.62 -2.64
N PHE A 5 15.63 -4.35 -3.46
CA PHE A 5 15.72 -4.05 -4.89
C PHE A 5 14.71 -4.90 -5.65
N LEU A 6 13.74 -4.24 -6.29
CA LEU A 6 12.83 -4.89 -7.21
C LEU A 6 13.46 -4.86 -8.60
N THR A 7 13.85 -6.02 -9.12
CA THR A 7 14.51 -6.15 -10.43
C THR A 7 13.60 -5.83 -11.61
N SER A 8 12.29 -6.03 -11.46
CA SER A 8 11.31 -5.71 -12.50
C SER A 8 9.93 -5.46 -11.90
N SER A 9 9.17 -4.57 -12.54
CA SER A 9 7.77 -4.32 -12.22
C SER A 9 6.93 -4.20 -13.49
N LYS A 10 5.61 -4.32 -13.36
CA LYS A 10 4.69 -4.19 -14.51
C LYS A 10 4.78 -2.83 -15.21
N THR A 11 5.12 -1.78 -14.48
CA THR A 11 5.18 -0.40 -14.99
C THR A 11 6.60 0.09 -15.26
N ASP A 12 7.61 -0.76 -15.01
CA ASP A 12 9.00 -0.51 -15.35
C ASP A 12 9.28 -0.94 -16.80
N GLN A 13 8.88 -0.08 -17.74
CA GLN A 13 9.01 -0.35 -19.18
C GLN A 13 10.45 -0.56 -19.63
N PHE A 14 11.41 0.06 -18.94
CA PHE A 14 12.83 0.02 -19.28
C PHE A 14 13.61 -1.01 -18.47
N ARG A 15 12.97 -1.73 -17.54
CA ARG A 15 13.58 -2.74 -16.65
C ARG A 15 14.76 -2.20 -15.84
N ASN A 16 14.68 -0.94 -15.42
CA ASN A 16 15.73 -0.31 -14.61
C ASN A 16 15.67 -0.77 -13.14
N GLY A 17 14.60 -1.43 -12.74
CA GLY A 17 14.32 -1.81 -11.37
C GLY A 17 14.01 -0.61 -10.48
N ALA A 18 13.72 -0.88 -9.20
CA ALA A 18 13.45 0.16 -8.22
C ALA A 18 13.83 -0.29 -6.81
N TRP A 19 14.38 0.64 -6.03
CA TRP A 19 14.56 0.44 -4.59
C TRP A 19 13.24 0.70 -3.86
N ILE A 20 12.75 -0.30 -3.15
CA ILE A 20 11.60 -0.22 -2.26
C ILE A 20 12.10 -0.13 -0.84
N VAL A 21 11.56 0.84 -0.10
CA VAL A 21 11.95 1.13 1.26
C VAL A 21 10.80 0.80 2.20
N ILE A 22 11.02 -0.15 3.12
CA ILE A 22 10.02 -0.50 4.14
C ILE A 22 10.38 0.19 5.47
N ALA A 23 9.43 0.96 5.98
CA ALA A 23 9.55 1.62 7.27
C ALA A 23 9.63 0.59 8.41
N ARG A 24 10.39 0.91 9.46
CA ARG A 24 10.48 0.10 10.69
C ARG A 24 9.92 0.92 11.86
N PRO A 25 8.60 1.10 11.95
CA PRO A 25 7.99 1.81 13.08
C PRO A 25 8.09 0.97 14.36
N ASP A 26 8.05 1.62 15.52
CA ASP A 26 7.92 0.96 16.81
C ASP A 26 6.48 0.66 17.17
N LEU A 27 5.81 -0.04 16.25
CA LEU A 27 4.43 -0.50 16.41
C LEU A 27 4.39 -2.03 16.43
N PRO A 28 3.42 -2.66 17.11
CA PRO A 28 3.19 -4.11 17.03
C PRO A 28 2.97 -4.60 15.60
N THR A 29 2.41 -3.75 14.73
CA THR A 29 2.15 -4.02 13.31
C THR A 29 3.32 -3.68 12.39
N CYS A 30 4.53 -3.53 12.92
CA CYS A 30 5.72 -3.17 12.16
C CYS A 30 6.04 -4.23 11.09
N PRO A 31 6.01 -3.88 9.79
CA PRO A 31 6.20 -4.87 8.72
C PRO A 31 7.59 -5.53 8.77
N VAL A 32 8.63 -4.80 9.18
CA VAL A 32 9.99 -5.36 9.30
C VAL A 32 10.11 -6.33 10.49
N LYS A 33 9.45 -6.04 11.62
CA LYS A 33 9.44 -6.98 12.77
C LYS A 33 8.66 -8.24 12.39
N THR A 34 7.48 -8.10 11.78
CA THR A 34 6.66 -9.23 11.30
C THR A 34 7.39 -10.09 10.27
N LEU A 35 8.11 -9.48 9.32
CA LEU A 35 8.88 -10.22 8.32
C LEU A 35 10.00 -11.07 8.96
N ARG A 36 10.67 -10.55 9.99
CA ARG A 36 11.70 -11.30 10.72
C ARG A 36 11.11 -12.50 11.44
N VAL A 37 9.96 -12.33 12.10
CA VAL A 37 9.23 -13.45 12.74
C VAL A 37 8.87 -14.52 11.71
N TYR A 38 8.37 -14.11 10.54
CA TYR A 38 8.09 -15.03 9.44
C TYR A 38 9.36 -15.80 9.00
N ASN A 39 10.48 -15.11 8.75
CA ASN A 39 11.72 -15.76 8.33
C ASN A 39 12.22 -16.78 9.38
N SER A 40 12.18 -16.41 10.66
CA SER A 40 12.54 -17.31 11.76
C SER A 40 11.64 -18.54 11.81
N ALA A 41 10.32 -18.38 11.69
CA ALA A 41 9.36 -19.49 11.69
C ALA A 41 9.51 -20.38 10.45
N ALA A 42 9.81 -19.78 9.31
CA ALA A 42 10.01 -20.47 8.04
C ALA A 42 11.40 -21.14 7.93
N GLN A 43 12.28 -20.99 8.93
CA GLN A 43 13.67 -21.44 8.91
C GLN A 43 14.42 -20.97 7.65
N ILE A 44 14.00 -19.83 7.11
CA ILE A 44 14.69 -19.20 6.00
C ILE A 44 15.92 -18.56 6.63
N ASN A 45 17.10 -19.09 6.32
CA ASN A 45 18.39 -18.61 6.82
C ASN A 45 18.77 -17.30 6.11
N ALA A 46 17.83 -16.37 6.06
CA ALA A 46 18.04 -15.05 5.55
C ALA A 46 18.63 -14.22 6.69
N GLN A 47 19.96 -14.11 6.71
CA GLN A 47 20.43 -12.73 6.59
C GLN A 47 19.64 -12.16 5.41
N ILE A 48 18.94 -11.04 5.58
CA ILE A 48 18.21 -10.39 4.48
C ILE A 48 19.27 -9.80 3.53
N ASP A 49 20.10 -10.69 3.04
CA ASP A 49 21.20 -10.55 2.13
C ASP A 49 20.76 -11.40 0.96
N LEU A 50 20.69 -10.74 -0.18
CA LEU A 50 19.91 -11.11 -1.36
C LEU A 50 20.61 -12.24 -2.14
N SER A 51 21.26 -13.17 -1.44
CA SER A 51 22.18 -14.18 -1.96
C SER A 51 21.50 -15.37 -2.62
N GLU A 52 20.20 -15.58 -2.36
CA GLU A 52 19.43 -16.61 -3.05
C GLU A 52 18.38 -15.94 -3.95
N ASP A 53 18.34 -16.31 -5.23
CA ASP A 53 17.29 -15.95 -6.20
C ASP A 53 15.94 -16.63 -5.89
N LEU A 54 15.60 -16.75 -4.60
CA LEU A 54 14.38 -17.35 -4.12
C LEU A 54 13.37 -16.30 -3.64
N PRO A 55 12.07 -16.52 -3.85
CA PRO A 55 11.03 -15.61 -3.39
C PRO A 55 11.07 -15.42 -1.86
N LEU A 56 10.77 -14.19 -1.43
CA LEU A 56 10.67 -13.83 -0.01
C LEU A 56 9.53 -14.59 0.68
N PHE A 57 8.35 -14.61 0.06
CA PHE A 57 7.20 -15.39 0.53
C PHE A 57 7.09 -16.68 -0.25
N ARG A 58 7.28 -17.80 0.44
CA ARG A 58 7.41 -19.12 -0.14
C ARG A 58 6.16 -19.96 0.12
N ALA A 59 5.82 -20.83 -0.83
CA ALA A 59 4.69 -21.74 -0.67
C ALA A 59 4.98 -22.77 0.42
N LEU A 60 3.96 -23.12 1.20
CA LEU A 60 4.04 -24.21 2.18
C LEU A 60 3.54 -25.51 1.54
N ALA A 61 4.28 -26.59 1.76
CA ALA A 61 3.86 -27.96 1.49
C ALA A 61 3.41 -28.60 2.79
N THR A 62 2.34 -29.39 2.76
CA THR A 62 1.91 -30.19 3.91
C THR A 62 2.06 -31.70 3.62
N PRO A 63 3.27 -32.23 3.40
CA PRO A 63 3.45 -33.67 3.27
C PRO A 63 3.18 -34.36 4.62
N ARG A 64 2.06 -35.11 4.68
CA ARG A 64 1.72 -36.22 5.60
C ARG A 64 1.95 -36.05 7.12
N SER A 65 2.38 -34.89 7.63
CA SER A 65 2.50 -34.54 9.07
C SER A 65 3.37 -33.31 9.36
N LYS A 66 4.18 -32.81 8.39
CA LYS A 66 5.07 -31.66 8.63
C LYS A 66 4.90 -30.62 7.55
N GLU A 67 4.66 -29.37 7.96
CA GLU A 67 4.74 -28.23 7.04
C GLU A 67 6.19 -28.01 6.62
N LYS A 68 6.41 -27.86 5.32
CA LYS A 68 7.73 -27.58 4.73
C LYS A 68 7.64 -26.37 3.82
N VAL A 69 8.58 -25.45 3.96
CA VAL A 69 8.73 -24.30 3.06
C VAL A 69 9.30 -24.79 1.73
N ARG A 70 8.66 -24.44 0.62
CA ARG A 70 9.14 -24.77 -0.74
C ARG A 70 10.04 -23.66 -1.29
N SER A 71 10.74 -23.94 -2.39
CA SER A 71 11.48 -22.90 -3.14
C SER A 71 10.57 -22.02 -3.99
N GLN A 72 9.36 -22.47 -4.33
CA GLN A 72 8.41 -21.69 -5.12
C GLN A 72 7.77 -20.59 -4.29
N GLY A 73 7.46 -19.47 -4.94
CA GLY A 73 6.71 -18.38 -4.35
C GLY A 73 5.26 -18.77 -4.04
N ILE A 74 4.66 -18.04 -3.10
CA ILE A 74 3.21 -18.14 -2.87
C ILE A 74 2.43 -17.75 -4.13
N SER A 75 1.39 -18.53 -4.48
CA SER A 75 0.54 -18.20 -5.63
C SER A 75 -0.38 -17.01 -5.31
N TYR A 76 -0.77 -16.25 -6.34
CA TYR A 76 -1.70 -15.13 -6.17
C TYR A 76 -3.05 -15.58 -5.57
N THR A 77 -3.57 -16.74 -5.99
CA THR A 77 -4.78 -17.34 -5.42
C THR A 77 -4.62 -17.58 -3.92
N ARG A 78 -3.48 -18.12 -3.49
CA ARG A 78 -3.22 -18.35 -2.07
C ARG A 78 -3.11 -17.05 -1.27
N VAL A 79 -2.46 -16.02 -1.83
CA VAL A 79 -2.45 -14.68 -1.20
C VAL A 79 -3.87 -14.15 -1.05
N ARG A 80 -4.71 -14.27 -2.07
CA ARG A 80 -6.11 -13.82 -2.02
C ARG A 80 -6.91 -14.55 -0.93
N GLU A 81 -6.72 -15.85 -0.78
CA GLU A 81 -7.34 -16.63 0.30
C GLU A 81 -6.90 -16.15 1.67
N LEU A 82 -5.58 -15.99 1.89
CA LEU A 82 -5.03 -15.50 3.16
C LEU A 82 -5.57 -14.11 3.51
N VAL A 83 -5.67 -13.21 2.54
CA VAL A 83 -6.27 -11.89 2.75
C VAL A 83 -7.73 -12.04 3.17
N LYS A 84 -8.53 -12.81 2.44
CA LYS A 84 -9.95 -13.00 2.80
C LYS A 84 -10.11 -13.60 4.20
N ASP A 85 -9.25 -14.55 4.55
CA ASP A 85 -9.30 -15.20 5.85
C ASP A 85 -8.93 -14.22 6.99
N ALA A 86 -7.91 -13.38 6.80
CA ALA A 86 -7.53 -12.34 7.76
C ALA A 86 -8.64 -11.31 8.03
N PHE A 87 -9.57 -11.12 7.09
CA PHE A 87 -10.73 -10.22 7.24
C PHE A 87 -12.04 -10.96 7.57
N ARG A 88 -12.00 -12.29 7.71
CA ARG A 88 -13.18 -13.09 8.07
C ARG A 88 -13.72 -12.63 9.43
N GLY A 89 -15.03 -12.37 9.49
CA GLY A 89 -15.69 -11.89 10.70
C GLY A 89 -15.57 -10.38 10.94
N LEU A 90 -14.69 -9.67 10.23
CA LEU A 90 -14.57 -8.21 10.31
C LEU A 90 -15.41 -7.50 9.25
N ARG A 91 -15.47 -8.06 8.03
CA ARG A 91 -16.18 -7.50 6.88
C ARG A 91 -16.64 -8.60 5.94
N ASP A 92 -17.55 -8.25 5.03
CA ASP A 92 -17.95 -9.10 3.91
C ASP A 92 -16.76 -9.38 2.98
N VAL A 93 -16.21 -10.58 3.08
CA VAL A 93 -15.03 -11.06 2.33
C VAL A 93 -15.29 -11.20 0.83
N SER A 94 -16.55 -11.18 0.37
CA SER A 94 -16.88 -11.18 -1.06
C SER A 94 -16.42 -9.88 -1.74
N LYS A 95 -16.43 -8.77 -0.98
CA LYS A 95 -16.04 -7.42 -1.43
C LYS A 95 -14.56 -7.13 -1.19
N ILE A 96 -13.81 -8.08 -0.65
CA ILE A 96 -12.38 -7.92 -0.32
C ILE A 96 -11.52 -8.65 -1.34
N GLY A 97 -10.62 -7.90 -1.96
CA GLY A 97 -9.54 -8.41 -2.81
C GLY A 97 -8.19 -7.83 -2.40
N VAL A 98 -7.12 -8.45 -2.88
CA VAL A 98 -5.73 -8.03 -2.61
C VAL A 98 -5.51 -6.56 -3.03
N HIS A 99 -6.11 -6.16 -4.16
CA HIS A 99 -6.00 -4.80 -4.69
C HIS A 99 -6.58 -3.72 -3.76
N ASN A 100 -7.58 -4.06 -2.93
CA ASN A 100 -8.15 -3.14 -1.94
C ASN A 100 -7.13 -2.70 -0.88
N LEU A 101 -6.12 -3.52 -0.59
CA LEU A 101 -5.04 -3.15 0.33
C LEU A 101 -4.17 -2.03 -0.26
N GLY A 102 -3.87 -2.11 -1.55
CA GLY A 102 -3.16 -1.05 -2.29
C GLY A 102 -3.96 0.25 -2.33
N TYR A 103 -5.26 0.17 -2.63
CA TYR A 103 -6.18 1.31 -2.60
C TYR A 103 -6.26 1.96 -1.21
N GLY A 104 -6.41 1.16 -0.16
CA GLY A 104 -6.49 1.66 1.22
C GLY A 104 -5.20 2.35 1.65
N GLY A 105 -4.05 1.76 1.34
CA GLY A 105 -2.74 2.36 1.60
C GLY A 105 -2.53 3.68 0.86
N ALA A 106 -2.83 3.69 -0.45
CA ALA A 106 -2.77 4.89 -1.29
C ALA A 106 -3.64 6.04 -0.74
N THR A 107 -4.90 5.72 -0.43
CA THR A 107 -5.85 6.67 0.15
C THR A 107 -5.35 7.22 1.49
N SER A 108 -4.86 6.35 2.38
CA SER A 108 -4.35 6.76 3.69
C SER A 108 -3.14 7.68 3.58
N ALA A 109 -2.19 7.36 2.69
CA ALA A 109 -1.01 8.17 2.45
C ALA A 109 -1.35 9.54 1.82
N ALA A 110 -2.28 9.58 0.87
CA ALA A 110 -2.75 10.83 0.28
C ALA A 110 -3.44 11.74 1.32
N ASN A 111 -4.31 11.18 2.16
CA ASN A 111 -4.97 11.92 3.23
C ASN A 111 -4.00 12.37 4.34
N ALA A 112 -2.87 11.69 4.49
CA ALA A 112 -1.76 12.14 5.36
C ALA A 112 -0.90 13.25 4.73
N GLY A 113 -1.24 13.72 3.53
CA GLY A 113 -0.54 14.82 2.84
C GLY A 113 0.77 14.40 2.17
N ILE A 114 0.98 13.11 1.90
CA ILE A 114 2.18 12.66 1.17
C ILE A 114 2.16 13.25 -0.24
N PRO A 115 3.26 13.91 -0.69
CA PRO A 115 3.34 14.48 -2.01
C PRO A 115 3.03 13.48 -3.13
N ASP A 116 2.30 13.95 -4.13
CA ASP A 116 1.81 13.15 -5.26
C ASP A 116 2.93 12.38 -5.99
N ARG A 117 4.09 13.03 -6.16
CA ARG A 117 5.27 12.41 -6.78
C ARG A 117 5.76 11.19 -6.01
N LEU A 118 5.79 11.26 -4.68
CA LEU A 118 6.22 10.14 -3.83
C LEU A 118 5.18 9.03 -3.81
N LEU A 119 3.89 9.38 -3.78
CA LEU A 119 2.79 8.43 -3.88
C LEU A 119 2.85 7.66 -5.21
N LYS A 120 3.07 8.37 -6.33
CA LYS A 120 3.25 7.79 -7.67
C LYS A 120 4.44 6.86 -7.77
N GLY A 121 5.59 7.28 -7.23
CA GLY A 121 6.77 6.42 -7.17
C GLY A 121 6.52 5.15 -6.35
N HIS A 122 5.90 5.29 -5.17
CA HIS A 122 5.63 4.16 -4.28
C HIS A 122 4.61 3.17 -4.85
N GLY A 123 3.52 3.68 -5.44
CA GLY A 123 2.47 2.88 -6.06
C GLY A 123 2.81 2.35 -7.46
N HIS A 124 3.97 2.75 -8.00
CA HIS A 124 4.42 2.42 -9.35
C HIS A 124 3.36 2.74 -10.43
N TRP A 125 2.61 3.84 -10.29
CA TRP A 125 1.58 4.21 -11.26
C TRP A 125 2.18 4.87 -12.50
N ALA A 126 1.75 4.41 -13.67
CA ALA A 126 2.20 4.94 -14.96
C ALA A 126 1.62 6.32 -15.30
N SER A 127 0.55 6.77 -14.64
CA SER A 127 -0.10 8.06 -14.91
C SER A 127 -0.80 8.66 -13.69
N GLY A 128 -1.11 9.96 -13.76
CA GLY A 128 -1.93 10.67 -12.77
C GLY A 128 -3.31 10.04 -12.60
N ASN A 129 -4.01 9.78 -13.70
CA ASN A 129 -5.36 9.20 -13.68
C ASN A 129 -5.39 7.81 -13.02
N ALA A 130 -4.36 6.98 -13.25
CA ALA A 130 -4.26 5.67 -12.61
C ALA A 130 -4.17 5.78 -11.07
N LYS A 131 -3.47 6.81 -10.58
CA LYS A 131 -3.37 7.14 -9.16
C LYS A 131 -4.68 7.73 -8.61
N ASP A 132 -5.29 8.68 -9.32
CA ASP A 132 -6.52 9.35 -8.87
C ASP A 132 -7.69 8.36 -8.73
N GLY A 133 -7.79 7.37 -9.62
CA GLY A 133 -8.76 6.28 -9.47
C GLY A 133 -8.52 5.38 -8.24
N CYS A 134 -7.34 5.50 -7.59
CA CYS A 134 -6.97 4.72 -6.41
C CYS A 134 -7.07 5.47 -5.08
N VAL A 135 -7.17 6.80 -5.12
CA VAL A 135 -7.16 7.65 -3.94
C VAL A 135 -8.56 8.18 -3.71
N LYS A 136 -9.10 7.98 -2.49
CA LYS A 136 -10.36 8.59 -2.08
C LYS A 136 -10.10 9.74 -1.12
N ASP A 137 -10.66 10.90 -1.43
CA ASP A 137 -10.57 12.05 -0.53
C ASP A 137 -11.31 11.81 0.78
N ASP A 138 -10.70 12.24 1.88
CA ASP A 138 -11.38 12.26 3.18
C ASP A 138 -12.63 13.16 3.15
N PHE A 139 -13.67 12.74 3.84
CA PHE A 139 -14.94 13.47 3.91
C PHE A 139 -14.75 14.89 4.47
N ASN A 140 -13.93 15.07 5.51
CA ASN A 140 -13.68 16.38 6.10
C ASN A 140 -12.89 17.29 5.15
N SER A 141 -11.97 16.73 4.36
CA SER A 141 -11.27 17.48 3.32
C SER A 141 -12.24 18.01 2.27
N ARG A 142 -13.24 17.21 1.86
CA ARG A 142 -14.31 17.64 0.95
C ARG A 142 -15.21 18.72 1.57
N LEU A 143 -15.55 18.59 2.86
CA LEU A 143 -16.31 19.63 3.58
C LEU A 143 -15.56 20.97 3.62
N LYS A 144 -14.25 20.95 3.85
CA LYS A 144 -13.41 22.17 3.88
C LYS A 144 -13.39 22.91 2.55
N VAL A 145 -13.52 22.22 1.43
CA VAL A 145 -13.63 22.86 0.10
C VAL A 145 -14.90 23.68 0.04
N ASN A 146 -16.04 23.09 0.44
CA ASN A 146 -17.32 23.79 0.47
C ASN A 146 -17.28 25.00 1.40
N THR A 147 -16.71 24.86 2.60
CA THR A 147 -16.63 26.00 3.54
C THR A 147 -15.71 27.10 3.01
N LYS A 148 -14.53 26.77 2.48
CA LYS A 148 -13.62 27.78 1.88
C LYS A 148 -14.23 28.49 0.68
N GLN A 149 -14.98 27.76 -0.16
CA GLN A 149 -15.65 28.33 -1.32
C GLN A 149 -16.80 29.26 -0.90
N LEU A 150 -17.58 28.89 0.12
CA LEU A 150 -18.59 29.77 0.72
C LEU A 150 -17.98 31.03 1.33
N PHE A 151 -16.86 30.91 2.06
CA PHE A 151 -16.12 32.08 2.57
C PHE A 151 -15.68 33.01 1.44
N LYS A 152 -15.10 32.47 0.37
CA LYS A 152 -14.64 33.27 -0.78
C LYS A 152 -15.79 33.95 -1.53
N ILE A 153 -16.95 33.29 -1.65
CA ILE A 153 -18.17 33.88 -2.22
C ILE A 153 -18.69 35.01 -1.31
N SER A 154 -18.74 34.79 0.01
CA SER A 154 -19.19 35.80 0.97
C SER A 154 -18.28 37.03 1.00
N GLU A 155 -16.97 36.84 0.93
CA GLU A 155 -15.98 37.93 0.87
C GLU A 155 -16.11 38.72 -0.45
N THR A 156 -16.31 38.03 -1.57
CA THR A 156 -16.53 38.67 -2.88
C THR A 156 -17.85 39.46 -2.91
N LEU A 157 -18.91 38.93 -2.31
CA LEU A 157 -20.20 39.62 -2.17
C LEU A 157 -20.09 40.85 -1.26
N PHE A 158 -19.40 40.73 -0.13
CA PHE A 158 -19.15 41.83 0.79
C PHE A 158 -18.31 42.94 0.14
N GLN A 159 -17.21 42.59 -0.55
CA GLN A 159 -16.39 43.56 -1.30
C GLN A 159 -17.15 44.23 -2.44
N LYS A 160 -18.07 43.53 -3.11
CA LYS A 160 -18.94 44.15 -4.11
C LYS A 160 -19.93 45.11 -3.46
N HIS A 161 -20.56 44.74 -2.34
CA HIS A 161 -21.54 45.60 -1.69
C HIS A 161 -20.94 46.86 -1.09
N CYS A 162 -19.73 46.78 -0.52
CA CYS A 162 -19.01 47.94 0.02
C CYS A 162 -18.43 48.88 -1.04
N LYS A 163 -18.40 48.52 -2.32
CA LYS A 163 -17.99 49.42 -3.42
C LYS A 163 -19.12 50.34 -3.91
N TYR A 164 -20.35 50.13 -3.44
CA TYR A 164 -21.53 50.92 -3.81
C TYR A 164 -22.10 51.70 -2.59
N LEU A 165 -21.34 51.79 -1.51
CA LEU A 165 -21.54 52.69 -0.38
C LEU A 165 -20.39 53.72 -0.38
#